data_AF-A0A4S8MBZ6-F1
#
_entry.id   AF-A0A4S8MBZ6-F1
#
_cell.length_a   1.000
_cell.length_b   1.000
_cell.length_c   1.000
_cell.angle_alpha   90.00
_cell.angle_beta   90.00
_cell.angle_gamma   90.00
#
_symmetry.space_group_name_H-M   'P 1'
#
loop_
_entity.id
_entity.type
_entity.pdbx_description
1 polymer ?
#
loop_
_entity_poly.entity_id
_entity_poly.type
_entity_poly.pdbx_seq_one_letter_code
_entity_poly.pdbx_strand_id
1 'polypeptide(L)'
;MSKFNLARPAYRSSTSGDFIGKLANTFQKVVEEENLRQRNEVKPMQHTFVVQGTEKLYMVHTPSFHMAGGRYQLIFSGEVSGENRQRYEQFKKEQPNTMLTLSNTTPLTLDDIINSKSFTASVTNPDNKNSVKGIEVFNIEVVKKRSLSREDFESTYPERFMPFYLYGTSKQQHIDHMLLLDPNIQLTASNVRLELKETLSAENLGKGLILYANNVHEASMQPFPLTEKLLADKDKFFFSANKKLNVSVYRDPFPTVTDDPIKLDQVKDLITTGTLTLGSEIFIDSDKLNYEAHPDVPSGINPSKGEMTKQSKQKWKEIACGGKTHKGFSSNADMNFR
;
A
#
# COMPACT_ATOMS: atom_id res chain seq x y z
N MET A 1 -14.66 41.04 -68.40
CA MET A 1 -15.29 40.57 -67.15
C MET A 1 -15.05 39.08 -67.01
N SER A 2 -14.28 38.64 -66.01
CA SER A 2 -14.39 37.29 -65.43
C SER A 2 -13.66 37.32 -64.08
N LYS A 3 -14.42 37.21 -62.99
CA LYS A 3 -13.92 37.29 -61.61
C LYS A 3 -13.44 35.90 -61.19
N PHE A 4 -12.19 35.81 -60.73
CA PHE A 4 -11.66 34.65 -60.00
C PHE A 4 -12.41 34.51 -58.65
N ASN A 5 -13.14 33.42 -58.47
CA ASN A 5 -13.68 33.01 -57.17
C ASN A 5 -12.66 32.13 -56.45
N LEU A 6 -11.93 32.71 -55.50
CA LEU A 6 -11.15 31.98 -54.51
C LEU A 6 -12.11 31.42 -53.44
N ALA A 7 -12.41 30.12 -53.52
CA ALA A 7 -13.08 29.41 -52.44
C ALA A 7 -12.11 29.28 -51.25
N ARG A 8 -12.39 29.98 -50.15
CA ARG A 8 -11.72 29.75 -48.87
C ARG A 8 -12.17 28.38 -48.30
N PRO A 9 -11.29 27.59 -47.68
CA PRO A 9 -11.72 26.39 -46.96
C PRO A 9 -12.60 26.83 -45.78
N ALA A 10 -13.79 26.28 -45.69
CA ALA A 10 -14.64 26.45 -44.53
C ALA A 10 -13.91 25.85 -43.31
N TYR A 11 -13.44 26.70 -42.41
CA TYR A 11 -13.09 26.28 -41.05
C TYR A 11 -14.34 25.67 -40.43
N ARG A 12 -14.38 24.34 -40.30
CA ARG A 12 -15.39 23.66 -39.48
C ARG A 12 -15.10 24.05 -38.04
N SER A 13 -15.87 25.00 -37.50
CA SER A 13 -15.79 25.33 -36.09
C SER A 13 -16.14 24.09 -35.26
N SER A 14 -15.46 23.92 -34.13
CA SER A 14 -15.72 22.84 -33.16
C SER A 14 -17.15 22.83 -32.62
N THR A 15 -17.97 23.84 -32.94
CA THR A 15 -19.38 24.00 -32.57
C THR A 15 -20.37 23.36 -33.55
N SER A 16 -19.92 22.84 -34.70
CA SER A 16 -20.82 22.19 -35.68
C SER A 16 -21.40 20.87 -35.13
N GLY A 17 -22.72 20.72 -35.10
CA GLY A 17 -23.41 19.47 -34.72
C GLY A 17 -23.46 19.15 -33.23
N ASP A 18 -23.36 20.19 -32.38
CA ASP A 18 -23.31 20.11 -30.91
C ASP A 18 -22.18 19.20 -30.39
N PHE A 19 -21.04 19.22 -31.08
CA PHE A 19 -19.88 18.42 -30.70
C PHE A 19 -19.32 18.84 -29.34
N ILE A 20 -19.27 20.14 -29.04
CA ILE A 20 -18.86 20.64 -27.71
C ILE A 20 -19.83 20.19 -26.61
N GLY A 21 -21.15 20.23 -26.83
CA GLY A 21 -22.12 19.76 -25.85
C GLY A 21 -21.99 18.25 -25.60
N LYS A 22 -21.79 17.45 -26.65
CA LYS A 22 -21.51 16.02 -26.52
C LYS A 22 -20.21 15.75 -25.76
N LEU A 23 -19.13 16.49 -26.05
CA LEU A 23 -17.86 16.36 -25.34
C LEU A 23 -17.99 16.72 -23.86
N ALA A 24 -18.69 17.82 -23.55
CA ALA A 24 -18.96 18.25 -22.18
C ALA A 24 -19.79 17.21 -21.42
N ASN A 25 -20.84 16.65 -22.04
CA ASN A 25 -21.66 15.61 -21.43
C ASN A 25 -20.88 14.30 -21.23
N THR A 26 -20.03 13.91 -22.18
CA THR A 26 -19.15 12.74 -22.00
C THR A 26 -18.14 12.97 -20.89
N PHE A 27 -17.54 14.16 -20.81
CA PHE A 27 -16.62 14.52 -19.73
C PHE A 27 -17.34 14.50 -18.37
N GLN A 28 -18.52 15.11 -18.27
CA GLN A 28 -19.33 15.11 -17.04
C GLN A 28 -19.68 13.69 -16.61
N LYS A 29 -20.12 12.83 -17.53
CA LYS A 29 -20.39 11.41 -17.21
C LYS A 29 -19.16 10.69 -16.69
N VAL A 30 -18.01 10.87 -17.32
CA VAL A 30 -16.75 10.28 -16.83
C VAL A 30 -16.41 10.80 -15.45
N VAL A 31 -16.59 12.10 -15.17
CA VAL A 31 -16.35 12.67 -13.83
C VAL A 31 -17.34 12.18 -12.77
N GLU A 32 -18.59 11.93 -13.16
CA GLU A 32 -19.64 11.39 -12.27
C GLU A 32 -19.47 9.88 -12.03
N GLU A 33 -18.99 9.13 -13.03
CA GLU A 33 -18.65 7.71 -12.97
C GLU A 33 -17.30 7.48 -12.25
N GLU A 34 -16.40 8.46 -12.29
CA GLU A 34 -15.18 8.51 -11.47
C GLU A 34 -15.59 8.55 -9.99
N ASN A 35 -15.38 7.41 -9.33
CA ASN A 35 -15.92 7.09 -8.01
C ASN A 35 -15.18 7.79 -6.85
N LEU A 36 -14.75 9.04 -7.07
CA LEU A 36 -13.93 9.85 -6.18
C LEU A 36 -14.55 10.02 -4.80
N ARG A 37 -15.89 10.08 -4.72
CA ARG A 37 -16.61 10.15 -3.44
C ARG A 37 -16.44 8.88 -2.62
N GLN A 38 -16.61 7.69 -3.21
CA GLN A 38 -16.44 6.43 -2.47
C GLN A 38 -14.99 6.20 -2.05
N ARG A 39 -14.01 6.64 -2.86
CA ARG A 39 -12.59 6.54 -2.51
C ARG A 39 -12.19 7.45 -1.35
N ASN A 40 -12.83 8.61 -1.21
CA ASN A 40 -12.42 9.63 -0.23
C ASN A 40 -13.31 9.68 1.03
N GLU A 41 -14.34 8.84 1.12
CA GLU A 41 -15.20 8.75 2.30
C GLU A 41 -14.70 7.65 3.25
N VAL A 42 -14.47 8.01 4.51
CA VAL A 42 -14.13 7.02 5.55
C VAL A 42 -15.40 6.28 5.94
N LYS A 43 -15.45 4.98 5.66
CA LYS A 43 -16.58 4.10 5.96
C LYS A 43 -16.11 2.82 6.65
N PRO A 44 -16.97 2.21 7.48
CA PRO A 44 -16.71 0.87 8.00
C PRO A 44 -16.45 -0.12 6.85
N MET A 45 -15.34 -0.84 6.93
CA MET A 45 -14.96 -1.84 5.93
C MET A 45 -14.21 -3.01 6.55
N GLN A 46 -13.92 -4.01 5.72
CA GLN A 46 -13.03 -5.10 6.11
C GLN A 46 -11.59 -4.63 5.91
N HIS A 47 -10.86 -4.52 7.02
CA HIS A 47 -9.44 -4.27 7.06
C HIS A 47 -8.69 -5.60 7.16
N THR A 48 -7.51 -5.64 6.54
CA THR A 48 -6.60 -6.79 6.64
C THR A 48 -5.31 -6.36 7.33
N PHE A 49 -4.84 -7.21 8.22
CA PHE A 49 -3.64 -7.03 9.01
C PHE A 49 -2.71 -8.23 8.82
N VAL A 50 -1.42 -7.99 8.70
CA VAL A 50 -0.39 -9.02 8.87
C VAL A 50 -0.24 -9.30 10.37
N VAL A 51 -0.19 -10.58 10.74
CA VAL A 51 -0.05 -11.01 12.14
C VAL A 51 1.38 -11.43 12.43
N GLN A 52 1.98 -10.82 13.45
CA GLN A 52 3.32 -11.13 13.92
C GLN A 52 3.31 -11.55 15.39
N GLY A 53 4.27 -12.39 15.77
CA GLY A 53 4.42 -12.87 17.13
C GLY A 53 3.56 -14.09 17.46
N THR A 54 3.90 -14.71 18.58
CA THR A 54 3.16 -15.84 19.14
C THR A 54 2.69 -15.54 20.54
N GLU A 55 3.56 -15.07 21.46
CA GLU A 55 3.16 -14.75 22.85
C GLU A 55 2.23 -13.53 22.92
N LYS A 56 2.73 -12.36 22.50
CA LYS A 56 1.95 -11.14 22.27
C LYS A 56 1.80 -10.95 20.76
N LEU A 57 0.59 -10.70 20.30
CA LEU A 57 0.33 -10.52 18.87
C LEU A 57 0.49 -9.06 18.49
N TYR A 58 1.07 -8.83 17.32
CA TYR A 58 1.13 -7.54 16.68
C TYR A 58 0.44 -7.63 15.33
N MET A 59 -0.43 -6.66 15.06
CA MET A 59 -1.21 -6.53 13.84
C MET A 59 -0.72 -5.31 13.08
N VAL A 60 -0.25 -5.54 11.86
CA VAL A 60 0.25 -4.52 10.95
C VAL A 60 -0.77 -4.35 9.83
N HIS A 61 -1.40 -3.19 9.73
CA HIS A 61 -2.40 -2.92 8.70
C HIS A 61 -1.78 -3.06 7.29
N THR A 62 -2.58 -3.52 6.33
CA THR A 62 -2.23 -3.53 4.91
C THR A 62 -2.88 -2.32 4.23
N PRO A 63 -2.21 -1.16 4.22
CA PRO A 63 -2.84 0.11 3.83
C PRO A 63 -3.07 0.20 2.33
N SER A 64 -3.83 1.23 1.95
CA SER A 64 -3.94 1.70 0.56
C SER A 64 -3.76 3.21 0.53
N PHE A 65 -2.92 3.71 -0.36
CA PHE A 65 -2.77 5.15 -0.60
C PHE A 65 -4.00 5.78 -1.26
N HIS A 66 -4.92 4.97 -1.79
CA HIS A 66 -5.99 5.46 -2.66
C HIS A 66 -7.39 5.38 -2.05
N MET A 67 -7.54 4.67 -0.92
CA MET A 67 -8.81 4.52 -0.19
C MET A 67 -8.73 5.23 1.16
N ALA A 68 -9.51 6.30 1.38
CA ALA A 68 -9.45 7.11 2.60
C ALA A 68 -9.58 6.29 3.90
N GLY A 69 -10.49 5.31 3.94
CA GLY A 69 -10.63 4.42 5.10
C GLY A 69 -9.39 3.56 5.40
N GLY A 70 -8.48 3.38 4.44
CA GLY A 70 -7.26 2.58 4.53
C GLY A 70 -5.94 3.36 4.49
N ARG A 71 -5.97 4.70 4.44
CA ARG A 71 -4.78 5.58 4.36
C ARG A 71 -4.12 5.80 5.72
N TYR A 72 -3.84 4.71 6.44
CA TYR A 72 -3.09 4.76 7.68
C TYR A 72 -2.11 3.60 7.77
N GLN A 73 -0.87 3.93 8.12
CA GLN A 73 0.07 2.93 8.60
C GLN A 73 -0.22 2.71 10.08
N LEU A 74 -0.83 1.57 10.40
CA LEU A 74 -1.27 1.21 11.74
C LEU A 74 -0.59 -0.08 12.18
N ILE A 75 0.06 -0.01 13.33
CA ILE A 75 0.64 -1.13 14.06
C ILE A 75 0.05 -1.08 15.47
N PHE A 76 -0.57 -2.17 15.89
CA PHE A 76 -1.06 -2.31 17.25
C PHE A 76 -0.77 -3.71 17.78
N SER A 77 -0.70 -3.83 19.09
CA SER A 77 -0.62 -5.11 19.76
C SER A 77 -1.97 -5.51 20.33
N GLY A 78 -2.17 -6.80 20.53
CA GLY A 78 -3.38 -7.34 21.16
C GLY A 78 -3.18 -8.77 21.63
N GLU A 79 -4.22 -9.27 22.28
CA GLU A 79 -4.24 -10.58 22.91
C GLU A 79 -5.38 -11.44 22.38
N VAL A 80 -5.18 -12.75 22.45
CA VAL A 80 -6.17 -13.79 22.15
C VAL A 80 -6.10 -14.79 23.31
N SER A 81 -7.25 -15.19 23.87
CA SER A 81 -7.31 -16.00 25.09
C SER A 81 -8.11 -17.29 24.91
N GLY A 82 -8.00 -18.18 25.89
CA GLY A 82 -8.79 -19.41 25.99
C GLY A 82 -8.69 -20.31 24.77
N GLU A 83 -9.84 -20.79 24.29
CA GLU A 83 -9.93 -21.67 23.12
C GLU A 83 -9.45 -20.99 21.82
N ASN A 84 -9.73 -19.69 21.66
CA ASN A 84 -9.28 -18.91 20.50
C ASN A 84 -7.76 -18.91 20.38
N ARG A 85 -7.07 -18.86 21.53
CA ARG A 85 -5.61 -18.89 21.57
C ARG A 85 -5.06 -20.21 21.07
N GLN A 86 -5.62 -21.33 21.55
CA GLN A 86 -5.22 -22.68 21.14
C GLN A 86 -5.45 -22.90 19.65
N ARG A 87 -6.60 -22.44 19.14
CA ARG A 87 -6.94 -22.51 17.71
C ARG A 87 -5.96 -21.70 16.86
N TYR A 88 -5.60 -20.49 17.29
CA TYR A 88 -4.60 -19.67 16.61
C TYR A 88 -3.22 -20.34 16.60
N GLU A 89 -2.73 -20.81 17.76
CA GLU A 89 -1.41 -21.42 17.89
C GLU A 89 -1.30 -22.72 17.08
N GLN A 90 -2.34 -23.56 17.11
CA GLN A 90 -2.40 -24.77 16.29
C GLN A 90 -2.36 -24.43 14.80
N PHE A 91 -3.17 -23.45 14.37
CA PHE A 91 -3.17 -23.01 12.97
C PHE A 91 -1.82 -22.42 12.54
N LYS A 92 -1.17 -21.66 13.42
CA LYS A 92 0.18 -21.12 13.16
C LYS A 92 1.22 -22.22 13.03
N LYS A 93 1.15 -23.25 13.87
CA LYS A 93 2.04 -24.41 13.85
C LYS A 93 1.89 -25.25 12.58
N GLU A 94 0.68 -25.36 12.05
CA GLU A 94 0.38 -26.04 10.78
C GLU A 94 0.83 -25.26 9.55
N GLN A 95 1.13 -23.96 9.70
CA GLN A 95 1.54 -23.06 8.62
C GLN A 95 2.93 -22.45 8.92
N PRO A 96 3.98 -23.27 9.10
CA PRO A 96 5.31 -22.76 9.45
C PRO A 96 5.85 -21.86 8.35
N ASN A 97 6.65 -20.86 8.73
CA ASN A 97 7.30 -19.92 7.80
C ASN A 97 6.34 -19.07 6.96
N THR A 98 5.03 -19.10 7.24
CA THR A 98 4.04 -18.32 6.50
C THR A 98 3.59 -17.13 7.33
N MET A 99 3.60 -15.95 6.72
CA MET A 99 2.98 -14.78 7.30
C MET A 99 1.45 -14.92 7.20
N LEU A 100 0.79 -15.00 8.35
CA LEU A 100 -0.67 -15.08 8.40
C LEU A 100 -1.27 -13.68 8.33
N THR A 101 -2.48 -13.61 7.80
CA THR A 101 -3.28 -12.39 7.79
C THR A 101 -4.48 -12.53 8.72
N LEU A 102 -4.93 -11.43 9.28
CA LEU A 102 -6.09 -11.31 10.12
C LEU A 102 -7.01 -10.26 9.51
N SER A 103 -8.31 -10.54 9.41
CA SER A 103 -9.29 -9.56 8.94
C SER A 103 -10.49 -9.52 9.88
N ASN A 104 -10.96 -8.32 10.20
CA ASN A 104 -12.19 -8.15 10.98
C ASN A 104 -13.37 -8.77 10.23
N THR A 105 -14.25 -9.47 10.96
CA THR A 105 -15.41 -10.15 10.36
C THR A 105 -16.58 -9.22 10.14
N THR A 106 -16.70 -8.19 10.97
CA THR A 106 -17.73 -7.14 10.86
C THR A 106 -17.06 -5.88 10.34
N PRO A 107 -17.63 -5.17 9.34
CA PRO A 107 -17.09 -3.90 8.86
C PRO A 107 -16.94 -2.88 10.00
N LEU A 108 -15.74 -2.30 10.12
CA LEU A 108 -15.37 -1.31 11.14
C LEU A 108 -14.48 -0.25 10.49
N THR A 109 -14.39 0.94 11.05
CA THR A 109 -13.28 1.85 10.72
C THR A 109 -12.02 1.46 11.51
N LEU A 110 -10.85 1.93 11.07
CA LEU A 110 -9.61 1.73 11.85
C LEU A 110 -9.70 2.36 13.25
N ASP A 111 -10.41 3.49 13.38
CA ASP A 111 -10.62 4.14 14.67
C ASP A 111 -11.56 3.33 15.57
N ASP A 112 -12.62 2.74 15.00
CA ASP A 112 -13.50 1.84 15.77
C ASP A 112 -12.72 0.66 16.34
N ILE A 113 -11.83 0.05 15.54
CA ILE A 113 -10.95 -1.05 15.99
C ILE A 113 -10.07 -0.64 17.18
N ILE A 114 -9.50 0.56 17.15
CA ILE A 114 -8.60 1.06 18.20
C ILE A 114 -9.36 1.45 19.45
N ASN A 115 -10.54 2.07 19.28
CA ASN A 115 -11.35 2.64 20.35
C ASN A 115 -12.17 1.57 21.08
N SER A 116 -12.68 0.56 20.38
CA SER A 116 -13.43 -0.54 20.99
C SER A 116 -12.56 -1.42 21.89
N LYS A 117 -11.23 -1.40 21.68
CA LYS A 117 -10.23 -2.24 22.35
C LYS A 117 -10.36 -3.74 22.11
N SER A 118 -11.36 -4.17 21.35
CA SER A 118 -11.53 -5.55 20.90
C SER A 118 -12.33 -5.63 19.60
N PHE A 119 -12.10 -6.70 18.83
CA PHE A 119 -12.91 -7.05 17.67
C PHE A 119 -12.78 -8.53 17.33
N THR A 120 -13.77 -9.06 16.62
CA THR A 120 -13.76 -10.43 16.09
C THR A 120 -13.14 -10.46 14.70
N ALA A 121 -12.29 -11.45 14.48
CA ALA A 121 -11.53 -11.60 13.26
C ALA A 121 -11.48 -13.04 12.73
N SER A 122 -11.03 -13.16 11.49
CA SER A 122 -10.63 -14.43 10.88
C SER A 122 -9.15 -14.37 10.54
N VAL A 123 -8.41 -15.40 10.96
CA VAL A 123 -7.00 -15.57 10.62
C VAL A 123 -6.90 -16.48 9.40
N THR A 124 -6.19 -16.04 8.36
CA THR A 124 -6.14 -16.70 7.06
C THR A 124 -4.69 -16.85 6.61
N ASN A 125 -4.34 -18.02 6.08
CA ASN A 125 -3.13 -18.18 5.29
C ASN A 125 -3.39 -17.61 3.88
N PRO A 126 -2.65 -16.57 3.44
CA PRO A 126 -2.87 -15.94 2.15
C PRO A 126 -2.58 -16.85 0.94
N ASP A 127 -1.71 -17.85 1.09
CA ASP A 127 -1.22 -18.72 0.02
C ASP A 127 -2.22 -19.82 -0.33
N ASN A 128 -2.80 -20.49 0.69
CA ASN A 128 -3.72 -21.61 0.50
C ASN A 128 -5.18 -21.31 0.89
N LYS A 129 -5.46 -20.11 1.41
CA LYS A 129 -6.79 -19.62 1.82
C LYS A 129 -7.44 -20.39 2.98
N ASN A 130 -6.73 -21.28 3.65
CA ASN A 130 -7.21 -21.89 4.89
C ASN A 130 -7.39 -20.79 5.95
N SER A 131 -8.43 -20.90 6.77
CA SER A 131 -8.74 -19.88 7.77
C SER A 131 -9.36 -20.45 9.05
N VAL A 132 -9.10 -19.73 10.15
CA VAL A 132 -9.75 -19.92 11.45
C VAL A 132 -10.57 -18.67 11.74
N LYS A 133 -11.88 -18.85 11.88
CA LYS A 133 -12.85 -17.76 12.08
C LYS A 133 -13.22 -17.59 13.56
N GLY A 134 -13.69 -16.39 13.91
CA GLY A 134 -14.23 -16.11 15.24
C GLY A 134 -13.13 -15.94 16.30
N ILE A 135 -11.94 -15.53 15.89
CA ILE A 135 -10.85 -15.20 16.81
C ILE A 135 -11.14 -13.80 17.37
N GLU A 136 -11.42 -13.72 18.66
CA GLU A 136 -11.52 -12.44 19.35
C GLU A 136 -10.12 -11.92 19.71
N VAL A 137 -9.82 -10.71 19.24
CA VAL A 137 -8.65 -9.95 19.63
C VAL A 137 -9.08 -8.88 20.63
N PHE A 138 -8.41 -8.78 21.76
CA PHE A 138 -8.70 -7.79 22.80
C PHE A 138 -7.42 -7.15 23.34
N ASN A 139 -7.57 -6.21 24.29
CA ASN A 139 -6.47 -5.44 24.90
C ASN A 139 -5.62 -4.70 23.85
N ILE A 140 -6.30 -3.99 22.93
CA ILE A 140 -5.62 -3.31 21.82
C ILE A 140 -4.83 -2.08 22.29
N GLU A 141 -3.52 -2.15 22.09
CA GLU A 141 -2.56 -1.07 22.36
C GLU A 141 -1.90 -0.62 21.06
N VAL A 142 -2.08 0.64 20.68
CA VAL A 142 -1.46 1.18 19.46
C VAL A 142 0.04 1.35 19.69
N VAL A 143 0.84 0.83 18.77
CA VAL A 143 2.29 1.01 18.73
C VAL A 143 2.63 2.18 17.80
N LYS A 144 2.02 2.23 16.61
CA LYS A 144 2.11 3.34 15.66
C LYS A 144 0.78 3.52 14.93
N LYS A 145 0.32 4.75 14.81
CA LYS A 145 -0.69 5.16 13.83
C LYS A 145 -0.18 6.43 13.17
N ARG A 146 -0.04 6.39 11.84
CA ARG A 146 0.41 7.51 11.02
C ARG A 146 -0.51 7.67 9.83
N SER A 147 -0.88 8.92 9.53
CA SER A 147 -1.59 9.25 8.30
C SER A 147 -0.73 8.89 7.09
N LEU A 148 -1.38 8.37 6.05
CA LEU A 148 -0.82 8.20 4.71
C LEU A 148 -1.55 9.08 3.70
N SER A 149 -2.06 10.23 4.16
CA SER A 149 -2.62 11.24 3.30
C SER A 149 -1.50 12.00 2.58
N ARG A 150 -1.77 12.46 1.36
CA ARG A 150 -0.75 13.13 0.53
C ARG A 150 -0.20 14.40 1.15
N GLU A 151 -0.98 15.08 1.97
CA GLU A 151 -0.57 16.28 2.71
C GLU A 151 0.48 15.99 3.80
N ASP A 152 0.57 14.73 4.23
CA ASP A 152 1.45 14.29 5.31
C ASP A 152 2.71 13.58 4.80
N PHE A 153 2.84 13.41 3.49
CA PHE A 153 4.01 12.81 2.87
C PHE A 153 5.21 13.76 2.86
N GLU A 154 6.38 13.14 2.91
CA GLU A 154 7.63 13.81 2.61
C GLU A 154 7.71 14.17 1.13
N SER A 155 8.47 15.22 0.80
CA SER A 155 8.64 15.60 -0.61
C SER A 155 9.54 14.65 -1.41
N THR A 156 10.33 13.82 -0.72
CA THR A 156 11.30 12.90 -1.30
C THR A 156 11.41 11.64 -0.45
N TYR A 157 11.74 10.50 -1.06
CA TYR A 157 12.12 9.30 -0.32
C TYR A 157 13.34 9.55 0.59
N PRO A 158 13.52 8.75 1.66
CA PRO A 158 14.68 8.87 2.54
C PRO A 158 16.02 8.83 1.77
N GLU A 159 16.76 9.93 1.83
CA GLU A 159 18.01 10.10 1.07
C GLU A 159 19.11 9.13 1.50
N ARG A 160 19.18 8.83 2.81
CA ARG A 160 20.26 8.03 3.38
C ARG A 160 19.94 6.55 3.32
N PHE A 161 19.05 6.10 4.18
CA PHE A 161 18.82 4.67 4.42
C PHE A 161 17.35 4.39 4.63
N MET A 162 16.91 3.20 4.26
CA MET A 162 15.53 2.75 4.40
C MET A 162 15.16 2.61 5.89
N PRO A 163 14.12 3.31 6.37
CA PRO A 163 13.70 3.27 7.76
C PRO A 163 12.58 2.24 8.00
N PHE A 164 12.63 1.59 9.15
CA PHE A 164 11.65 0.63 9.63
C PHE A 164 11.21 0.99 11.04
N TYR A 165 9.95 0.73 11.38
CA TYR A 165 9.56 0.60 12.77
C TYR A 165 10.15 -0.70 13.33
N LEU A 166 10.72 -0.64 14.54
CA LEU A 166 11.19 -1.80 15.29
C LEU A 166 10.42 -1.89 16.60
N TYR A 167 9.69 -2.99 16.82
CA TYR A 167 8.82 -3.18 17.97
C TYR A 167 8.76 -4.65 18.37
N GLY A 168 8.10 -4.94 19.49
CA GLY A 168 7.89 -6.31 19.95
C GLY A 168 8.09 -6.47 21.45
N THR A 169 8.47 -7.68 21.83
CA THR A 169 8.89 -8.03 23.20
C THR A 169 10.39 -8.27 23.24
N SER A 170 10.98 -8.46 24.43
CA SER A 170 12.38 -8.84 24.56
C SER A 170 12.72 -10.21 23.93
N LYS A 171 11.72 -11.07 23.70
CA LYS A 171 11.90 -12.39 23.08
C LYS A 171 11.59 -12.41 21.58
N GLN A 172 10.64 -11.60 21.13
CA GLN A 172 10.15 -11.57 19.75
C GLN A 172 10.13 -10.13 19.26
N GLN A 173 11.06 -9.78 18.37
CA GLN A 173 11.09 -8.48 17.72
C GLN A 173 10.61 -8.57 16.28
N HIS A 174 10.04 -7.46 15.80
CA HIS A 174 9.37 -7.34 14.52
C HIS A 174 9.75 -6.01 13.86
N ILE A 175 9.71 -5.99 12.53
CA ILE A 175 9.88 -4.76 11.77
C ILE A 175 8.77 -4.57 10.73
N ASP A 176 8.48 -3.30 10.45
CA ASP A 176 7.60 -2.86 9.37
C ASP A 176 8.17 -1.60 8.72
N HIS A 177 8.22 -1.55 7.40
CA HIS A 177 8.81 -0.45 6.62
C HIS A 177 7.99 0.84 6.77
N MET A 178 8.63 1.97 7.07
CA MET A 178 7.90 3.24 7.19
C MET A 178 7.47 3.76 5.81
N LEU A 179 6.18 4.04 5.64
CA LEU A 179 5.61 4.47 4.35
C LEU A 179 5.54 6.01 4.32
N LEU A 180 6.55 6.65 3.75
CA LEU A 180 6.73 8.11 3.83
C LEU A 180 6.34 8.90 2.57
N LEU A 181 6.17 8.19 1.45
CA LEU A 181 5.84 8.77 0.14
C LEU A 181 5.17 7.70 -0.75
N ASP A 182 4.23 8.10 -1.61
CA ASP A 182 3.62 7.25 -2.65
C ASP A 182 4.29 7.44 -4.03
N PRO A 183 4.46 6.38 -4.84
CA PRO A 183 4.22 4.96 -4.53
C PRO A 183 5.25 4.38 -3.52
N ASN A 184 4.97 3.22 -2.92
CA ASN A 184 5.92 2.57 -2.02
C ASN A 184 5.76 1.04 -1.99
N ILE A 185 6.44 0.37 -1.07
CA ILE A 185 6.35 -1.08 -0.83
C ILE A 185 6.14 -1.35 0.66
N GLN A 186 5.21 -2.24 0.98
CA GLN A 186 5.07 -2.78 2.33
C GLN A 186 6.05 -3.92 2.51
N LEU A 187 6.96 -3.77 3.47
CA LEU A 187 7.94 -4.78 3.86
C LEU A 187 7.83 -5.02 5.35
N THR A 188 7.31 -6.19 5.71
CA THR A 188 7.01 -6.55 7.09
C THR A 188 7.68 -7.88 7.42
N ALA A 189 8.43 -7.96 8.53
CA ALA A 189 9.11 -9.20 8.94
C ALA A 189 8.87 -9.51 10.41
N SER A 190 8.42 -10.73 10.69
CA SER A 190 8.19 -11.26 12.04
C SER A 190 9.45 -11.98 12.55
N ASN A 191 9.58 -12.03 13.88
CA ASN A 191 10.65 -12.72 14.60
C ASN A 191 12.07 -12.47 14.04
N VAL A 192 12.42 -11.19 13.84
CA VAL A 192 13.77 -10.82 13.41
C VAL A 192 14.79 -11.10 14.51
N ARG A 193 16.01 -11.50 14.13
CA ARG A 193 17.10 -11.70 15.08
C ARG A 193 18.01 -10.47 15.09
N LEU A 194 18.19 -9.90 16.27
CA LEU A 194 19.00 -8.71 16.49
C LEU A 194 20.32 -9.05 17.18
N GLU A 195 21.43 -8.60 16.61
CA GLU A 195 22.77 -8.66 17.18
C GLU A 195 23.26 -7.21 17.35
N LEU A 196 22.90 -6.60 18.47
CA LEU A 196 23.13 -5.18 18.76
C LEU A 196 24.24 -5.01 19.80
N LYS A 197 24.91 -3.85 19.77
CA LYS A 197 25.92 -3.49 20.79
C LYS A 197 25.31 -3.33 22.18
N GLU A 198 24.07 -2.86 22.25
CA GLU A 198 23.31 -2.69 23.49
C GLU A 198 21.96 -3.38 23.41
N THR A 199 21.50 -3.92 24.54
CA THR A 199 20.18 -4.54 24.65
C THR A 199 19.07 -3.50 24.69
N LEU A 200 18.01 -3.70 23.91
CA LEU A 200 16.85 -2.82 23.92
C LEU A 200 15.95 -3.12 25.13
N SER A 201 15.49 -2.08 25.83
CA SER A 201 14.53 -2.24 26.92
C SER A 201 13.15 -2.63 26.42
N ALA A 202 12.36 -3.29 27.27
CA ALA A 202 10.97 -3.64 26.97
C ALA A 202 10.11 -2.37 26.71
N GLU A 203 10.36 -1.28 27.44
CA GLU A 203 9.68 0.00 27.21
C GLU A 203 9.96 0.55 25.80
N ASN A 204 11.22 0.52 25.37
CA ASN A 204 11.61 0.97 24.03
C ASN A 204 10.90 0.15 22.94
N LEU A 205 10.91 -1.18 23.07
CA LEU A 205 10.25 -2.08 22.11
C LEU A 205 8.72 -1.94 22.14
N GLY A 206 8.13 -1.66 23.29
CA GLY A 206 6.69 -1.43 23.44
C GLY A 206 6.21 -0.14 22.77
N LYS A 207 7.01 0.93 22.82
CA LYS A 207 6.71 2.21 22.15
C LYS A 207 6.94 2.20 20.64
N GLY A 208 7.74 1.25 20.15
CA GLY A 208 8.21 1.19 18.77
C GLY A 208 9.30 2.22 18.49
N LEU A 209 10.45 1.73 18.04
CA LEU A 209 11.65 2.47 17.68
C LEU A 209 11.72 2.70 16.17
N ILE A 210 12.66 3.53 15.73
CA ILE A 210 13.01 3.67 14.31
C ILE A 210 14.36 2.97 14.09
N LEU A 211 14.40 2.05 13.13
CA LEU A 211 15.58 1.32 12.72
C LEU A 211 15.91 1.68 11.28
N TYR A 212 17.11 2.19 11.04
CA TYR A 212 17.63 2.40 9.68
C TYR A 212 18.42 1.18 9.23
N ALA A 213 18.12 0.67 8.04
CA ALA A 213 18.93 -0.33 7.36
C ALA A 213 20.06 0.36 6.58
N ASN A 214 21.21 0.50 7.22
CA ASN A 214 22.40 1.26 6.79
C ASN A 214 23.08 0.75 5.51
N ASN A 215 22.55 -0.31 4.90
CA ASN A 215 23.00 -0.86 3.63
C ASN A 215 21.87 -0.95 2.60
N VAL A 216 20.75 -0.27 2.84
CA VAL A 216 19.57 -0.28 1.97
C VAL A 216 19.19 1.17 1.66
N HIS A 217 19.30 1.57 0.39
CA HIS A 217 19.01 2.92 -0.07
C HIS A 217 17.65 2.93 -0.76
N GLU A 218 16.58 3.28 -0.03
CA GLU A 218 15.20 3.26 -0.54
C GLU A 218 15.04 4.06 -1.83
N ALA A 219 15.47 5.32 -1.85
CA ALA A 219 15.32 6.20 -3.00
C ALA A 219 15.88 5.62 -4.31
N SER A 220 16.93 4.79 -4.23
CA SER A 220 17.54 4.16 -5.42
C SER A 220 16.76 2.96 -5.98
N MET A 221 15.82 2.43 -5.21
CA MET A 221 15.00 1.26 -5.58
C MET A 221 13.58 1.65 -5.99
N GLN A 222 13.20 2.93 -5.82
CA GLN A 222 11.87 3.42 -6.14
C GLN A 222 11.73 3.80 -7.63
N PRO A 223 10.56 3.58 -8.25
CA PRO A 223 9.47 2.77 -7.74
C PRO A 223 9.81 1.27 -7.78
N PHE A 224 9.38 0.51 -6.77
CA PHE A 224 9.59 -0.94 -6.74
C PHE A 224 8.84 -1.66 -7.87
N PRO A 225 9.42 -2.73 -8.46
CA PRO A 225 8.69 -3.65 -9.33
C PRO A 225 7.50 -4.30 -8.61
N LEU A 226 6.54 -4.80 -9.39
CA LEU A 226 5.38 -5.55 -8.87
C LEU A 226 5.81 -6.78 -8.03
N THR A 227 4.96 -7.17 -7.08
CA THR A 227 5.30 -8.18 -6.05
C THR A 227 5.71 -9.49 -6.68
N GLU A 228 4.99 -9.95 -7.71
CA GLU A 228 5.30 -11.18 -8.44
C GLU A 228 6.75 -11.20 -8.96
N LYS A 229 7.24 -10.07 -9.49
CA LYS A 229 8.61 -9.96 -10.00
C LYS A 229 9.65 -9.98 -8.88
N LEU A 230 9.34 -9.33 -7.76
CA LEU A 230 10.21 -9.35 -6.59
C LEU A 230 10.33 -10.76 -6.00
N LEU A 231 9.22 -11.49 -5.94
CA LEU A 231 9.17 -12.85 -5.41
C LEU A 231 9.79 -13.89 -6.36
N ALA A 232 9.79 -13.65 -7.68
CA ALA A 232 10.46 -14.51 -8.66
C ALA A 232 11.99 -14.62 -8.41
N ASP A 233 12.60 -13.54 -7.91
CA ASP A 233 14.03 -13.45 -7.55
C ASP A 233 14.21 -13.32 -6.02
N LYS A 234 13.36 -13.99 -5.22
CA LYS A 234 13.33 -13.85 -3.75
C LYS A 234 14.71 -13.95 -3.08
N ASP A 235 15.58 -14.83 -3.55
CA ASP A 235 16.91 -15.05 -2.95
C ASP A 235 17.89 -13.91 -3.22
N LYS A 236 17.63 -13.10 -4.26
CA LYS A 236 18.40 -11.88 -4.58
C LYS A 236 17.82 -10.65 -3.92
N PHE A 237 16.51 -10.63 -3.69
CA PHE A 237 15.85 -9.51 -3.04
C PHE A 237 16.39 -9.30 -1.62
N PHE A 238 16.68 -8.05 -1.27
CA PHE A 238 17.36 -7.71 -0.01
C PHE A 238 16.49 -8.05 1.21
N PHE A 239 15.16 -8.00 1.05
CA PHE A 239 14.20 -8.29 2.10
C PHE A 239 13.68 -9.72 2.00
N SER A 240 14.57 -10.70 2.18
CA SER A 240 14.26 -12.12 2.12
C SER A 240 14.86 -12.89 3.31
N ALA A 241 14.38 -14.11 3.54
CA ALA A 241 14.73 -14.89 4.72
C ALA A 241 16.24 -15.07 4.87
N ASN A 242 16.74 -14.96 6.10
CA ASN A 242 18.15 -15.06 6.47
C ASN A 242 19.07 -13.95 5.91
N LYS A 243 18.54 -12.95 5.19
CA LYS A 243 19.33 -11.78 4.81
C LYS A 243 19.69 -10.95 6.03
N LYS A 244 20.89 -10.37 5.99
CA LYS A 244 21.43 -9.52 7.04
C LYS A 244 21.43 -8.06 6.61
N LEU A 245 20.95 -7.20 7.48
CA LEU A 245 20.94 -5.76 7.34
C LEU A 245 21.86 -5.16 8.41
N ASN A 246 22.71 -4.22 8.02
CA ASN A 246 23.45 -3.41 8.99
C ASN A 246 22.49 -2.35 9.50
N VAL A 247 22.39 -2.17 10.82
CA VAL A 247 21.33 -1.36 11.38
C VAL A 247 21.82 -0.34 12.41
N SER A 248 21.11 0.78 12.47
CA SER A 248 21.17 1.74 13.57
C SER A 248 19.77 2.00 14.09
N VAL A 249 19.62 1.99 15.41
CA VAL A 249 18.33 2.05 16.10
C VAL A 249 18.25 3.35 16.89
N TYR A 250 17.16 4.07 16.69
CA TYR A 250 16.90 5.39 17.26
C TYR A 250 15.57 5.39 18.02
N ARG A 251 15.44 6.29 18.99
CA ARG A 251 14.11 6.60 19.53
C ARG A 251 13.28 7.30 18.47
N ASP A 252 12.02 6.92 18.39
CA ASP A 252 11.02 7.67 17.64
C ASP A 252 10.68 8.94 18.44
N PRO A 253 10.96 10.15 17.91
CA PRO A 253 10.63 11.41 18.58
C PRO A 253 9.14 11.77 18.44
N PHE A 254 8.38 11.08 17.58
CA PHE A 254 7.00 11.40 17.26
C PHE A 254 6.01 10.68 18.19
N PRO A 255 4.83 11.27 18.45
CA PRO A 255 3.78 10.63 19.22
C PRO A 255 3.36 9.27 18.66
N THR A 256 2.86 8.36 19.49
CA THR A 256 2.33 7.04 19.05
C THR A 256 1.24 7.16 18.00
N VAL A 257 0.39 8.19 18.09
CA VAL A 257 -0.64 8.52 17.11
C VAL A 257 -0.42 9.96 16.67
N THR A 258 -0.28 10.18 15.36
CA THR A 258 -0.19 11.52 14.78
C THR A 258 -0.66 11.46 13.33
N ASP A 259 -1.34 12.52 12.93
CA ASP A 259 -1.70 12.78 11.54
C ASP A 259 -0.75 13.83 10.92
N ASP A 260 0.22 14.34 11.68
CA ASP A 260 1.21 15.29 11.18
C ASP A 260 2.30 14.59 10.35
N PRO A 261 2.92 15.30 9.37
CA PRO A 261 4.06 14.77 8.62
C PRO A 261 5.24 14.34 9.53
N ILE A 262 5.83 13.19 9.22
CA ILE A 262 6.98 12.63 9.94
C ILE A 262 8.28 13.05 9.28
N LYS A 263 8.97 14.03 9.87
CA LYS A 263 10.25 14.51 9.33
C LYS A 263 11.44 13.76 9.89
N LEU A 264 12.02 12.87 9.08
CA LEU A 264 13.12 12.01 9.53
C LEU A 264 14.37 12.76 10.03
N ASP A 265 14.55 14.03 9.65
CA ASP A 265 15.63 14.90 10.16
C ASP A 265 15.55 15.15 11.67
N GLN A 266 14.38 14.96 12.28
CA GLN A 266 14.16 15.05 13.74
C GLN A 266 14.62 13.78 14.48
N VAL A 267 14.85 12.66 13.78
CA VAL A 267 15.27 11.39 14.38
C VAL A 267 16.77 11.44 14.69
N LYS A 268 17.12 11.88 15.90
CA LYS A 268 18.52 12.15 16.29
C LYS A 268 19.04 11.28 17.45
N ASP A 269 18.14 10.72 18.27
CA ASP A 269 18.52 9.98 19.47
C ASP A 269 18.89 8.53 19.14
N LEU A 270 20.18 8.30 18.84
CA LEU A 270 20.75 6.98 18.58
C LEU A 270 20.83 6.17 19.87
N ILE A 271 20.17 5.01 19.89
CA ILE A 271 20.24 4.05 21.00
C ILE A 271 21.41 3.09 20.79
N THR A 272 21.45 2.42 19.64
CA THR A 272 22.45 1.38 19.39
C THR A 272 22.63 1.07 17.91
N THR A 273 23.62 0.24 17.59
CA THR A 273 23.94 -0.21 16.24
C THR A 273 24.22 -1.72 16.24
N GLY A 274 24.10 -2.36 15.08
CA GLY A 274 24.41 -3.78 14.97
C GLY A 274 23.93 -4.39 13.66
N THR A 275 23.49 -5.64 13.72
CA THR A 275 23.00 -6.39 12.57
C THR A 275 21.61 -6.97 12.88
N LEU A 276 20.73 -6.87 11.89
CA LEU A 276 19.42 -7.52 11.89
C LEU A 276 19.45 -8.67 10.88
N THR A 277 19.00 -9.86 11.28
CA THR A 277 18.78 -10.99 10.39
C THR A 277 17.28 -11.24 10.23
N LEU A 278 16.80 -11.27 8.98
CA LEU A 278 15.39 -11.50 8.68
C LEU A 278 15.00 -12.96 8.95
N GLY A 279 13.86 -13.15 9.62
CA GLY A 279 13.24 -14.46 9.81
C GLY A 279 12.63 -15.01 8.52
N SER A 280 11.97 -16.16 8.60
CA SER A 280 11.27 -16.78 7.47
C SER A 280 9.88 -16.17 7.20
N GLU A 281 9.29 -15.55 8.22
CA GLU A 281 7.97 -14.92 8.16
C GLU A 281 8.08 -13.50 7.62
N ILE A 282 7.97 -13.37 6.31
CA ILE A 282 8.12 -12.12 5.57
C ILE A 282 6.86 -11.86 4.75
N PHE A 283 6.42 -10.61 4.76
CA PHE A 283 5.36 -10.10 3.89
C PHE A 283 5.89 -8.95 3.04
N ILE A 284 5.63 -9.04 1.74
CA ILE A 284 6.04 -8.08 0.72
C ILE A 284 4.81 -7.78 -0.12
N ASP A 285 4.45 -6.51 -0.25
CA ASP A 285 3.40 -6.06 -1.15
C ASP A 285 3.80 -4.72 -1.75
N SER A 286 4.05 -4.69 -3.06
CA SER A 286 4.28 -3.46 -3.84
C SER A 286 3.07 -3.08 -4.70
N ASP A 287 2.00 -3.87 -4.64
CA ASP A 287 0.90 -3.78 -5.59
C ASP A 287 -0.30 -3.10 -4.94
N LYS A 288 -0.83 -3.66 -3.85
CA LYS A 288 -2.12 -3.22 -3.29
C LYS A 288 -2.07 -1.82 -2.69
N LEU A 289 -0.97 -1.48 -2.00
CA LEU A 289 -0.84 -0.14 -1.43
C LEU A 289 -0.79 0.95 -2.51
N ASN A 290 -0.20 0.63 -3.67
CA ASN A 290 -0.05 1.51 -4.82
C ASN A 290 -1.23 1.49 -5.78
N TYR A 291 -2.13 0.51 -5.66
CA TYR A 291 -3.19 0.28 -6.62
C TYR A 291 -4.27 1.35 -6.53
N GLU A 292 -4.40 2.15 -7.60
CA GLU A 292 -5.57 2.98 -7.81
C GLU A 292 -6.75 2.11 -8.22
N ALA A 293 -7.69 1.88 -7.31
CA ALA A 293 -8.87 1.06 -7.58
C ALA A 293 -9.83 1.73 -8.57
N HIS A 294 -9.59 1.56 -9.87
CA HIS A 294 -10.49 1.97 -10.95
C HIS A 294 -11.56 0.89 -11.20
N PRO A 295 -12.86 1.18 -11.03
CA PRO A 295 -13.92 0.17 -11.13
C PRO A 295 -14.05 -0.47 -12.54
N ASP A 296 -13.50 0.17 -13.59
CA ASP A 296 -13.62 -0.31 -14.98
C ASP A 296 -12.31 -0.81 -15.61
N VAL A 297 -11.25 -1.00 -14.82
CA VAL A 297 -9.99 -1.55 -15.34
C VAL A 297 -9.84 -3.00 -14.88
N PRO A 298 -9.89 -4.00 -15.79
CA PRO A 298 -9.60 -5.38 -15.44
C PRO A 298 -8.26 -5.48 -14.70
N SER A 299 -8.20 -6.31 -13.66
CA SER A 299 -6.98 -6.54 -12.89
C SER A 299 -5.80 -6.85 -13.83
N GLY A 300 -4.77 -6.01 -13.80
CA GLY A 300 -3.53 -6.17 -14.58
C GLY A 300 -3.18 -5.01 -15.52
N ILE A 301 -3.94 -3.91 -15.55
CA ILE A 301 -3.57 -2.72 -16.33
C ILE A 301 -3.39 -1.53 -15.40
N ASN A 302 -2.17 -1.00 -15.35
CA ASN A 302 -1.81 0.19 -14.57
C ASN A 302 -2.08 1.44 -15.44
N PRO A 303 -3.10 2.28 -15.12
CA PRO A 303 -3.46 3.43 -15.96
C PRO A 303 -2.49 4.60 -15.86
N SER A 304 -1.50 4.53 -14.96
CA SER A 304 -0.45 5.55 -14.76
C SER A 304 0.42 5.84 -15.99
N LYS A 305 0.29 5.05 -17.08
CA LYS A 305 1.00 5.31 -18.34
C LYS A 305 0.35 6.36 -19.25
N GLY A 306 -0.81 6.93 -18.90
CA GLY A 306 -1.51 7.88 -19.78
C GLY A 306 -1.95 7.27 -21.12
N GLU A 307 -1.86 5.95 -21.28
CA GLU A 307 -2.26 5.25 -22.48
C GLU A 307 -3.73 4.84 -22.35
N MET A 308 -4.61 5.53 -23.11
CA MET A 308 -5.99 5.07 -23.28
C MET A 308 -6.02 3.59 -23.71
N THR A 309 -6.84 2.79 -23.02
CA THR A 309 -7.06 1.39 -23.38
C THR A 309 -7.55 1.26 -24.83
N LYS A 310 -7.32 0.12 -25.47
CA LYS A 310 -7.81 -0.14 -26.84
C LYS A 310 -9.34 0.02 -26.94
N GLN A 311 -10.05 -0.35 -25.88
CA GLN A 311 -11.50 -0.25 -25.79
C GLN A 311 -11.95 1.21 -25.66
N SER A 312 -11.25 2.01 -24.85
CA SER A 312 -11.47 3.46 -24.76
C SER A 312 -11.15 4.12 -26.10
N LYS A 313 -10.03 3.79 -26.76
CA LYS A 313 -9.69 4.29 -28.11
C LYS A 313 -10.77 3.95 -29.14
N GLN A 314 -11.38 2.78 -29.04
CA GLN A 314 -12.43 2.34 -29.96
C GLN A 314 -13.77 3.06 -29.71
N LYS A 315 -14.18 3.19 -28.44
CA LYS A 315 -15.31 4.05 -28.05
C LYS A 315 -15.10 5.50 -28.51
N TRP A 316 -13.89 6.05 -28.34
CA TRP A 316 -13.54 7.39 -28.82
C TRP A 316 -13.64 7.51 -30.34
N LYS A 317 -13.20 6.50 -31.10
CA LYS A 317 -13.37 6.47 -32.57
C LYS A 317 -14.84 6.44 -32.99
N GLU A 318 -15.68 5.69 -32.29
CA GLU A 318 -17.12 5.60 -32.57
C GLU A 318 -17.85 6.93 -32.31
N ILE A 319 -17.48 7.61 -31.21
CA ILE A 319 -18.03 8.92 -30.82
C ILE A 319 -17.54 10.02 -31.77
N ALA A 320 -16.24 10.05 -32.09
CA ALA A 320 -15.65 11.06 -32.97
C ALA A 320 -16.10 10.94 -34.44
N CYS A 321 -16.38 9.73 -34.92
CA CYS A 321 -16.81 9.49 -36.30
C CYS A 321 -18.34 9.49 -36.48
N GLY A 322 -19.12 9.86 -35.46
CA GLY A 322 -20.57 10.07 -35.60
C GLY A 322 -21.34 8.84 -36.09
N GLY A 323 -21.00 7.65 -35.59
CA GLY A 323 -21.80 6.43 -35.80
C GLY A 323 -21.92 5.95 -37.26
N LYS A 324 -21.00 6.29 -38.16
CA LYS A 324 -20.93 5.70 -39.50
C LYS A 324 -19.67 4.85 -39.66
N THR A 325 -19.85 3.53 -39.60
CA THR A 325 -18.86 2.55 -40.07
C THR A 325 -18.78 2.61 -41.60
N HIS A 326 -17.91 3.46 -42.14
CA HIS A 326 -17.49 3.29 -43.52
C HIS A 326 -16.49 2.14 -43.59
N LYS A 327 -16.93 0.99 -44.11
CA LYS A 327 -16.05 -0.05 -44.64
C LYS A 327 -15.23 0.58 -45.77
N GLY A 328 -13.94 0.73 -45.55
CA GLY A 328 -12.98 1.11 -46.59
C GLY A 328 -12.03 2.22 -46.15
N PHE A 329 -11.07 1.89 -45.30
CA PHE A 329 -9.75 2.56 -45.35
C PHE A 329 -8.70 1.51 -45.01
N SER A 330 -7.89 1.17 -46.03
CA SER A 330 -6.78 0.24 -45.93
C SER A 330 -5.67 0.80 -45.04
N SER A 331 -4.93 -0.12 -44.44
CA SER A 331 -3.69 0.10 -43.71
C SER A 331 -2.70 1.01 -44.45
N ASN A 332 -2.28 2.09 -43.78
CA ASN A 332 -0.89 2.54 -43.65
C ASN A 332 -0.88 4.00 -43.20
N ALA A 333 -0.60 4.23 -41.92
CA ALA A 333 0.03 5.45 -41.44
C ALA A 333 0.48 5.23 -39.98
N ASP A 334 1.77 4.94 -39.82
CA ASP A 334 2.48 5.17 -38.57
C ASP A 334 2.32 6.64 -38.17
N MET A 335 1.77 6.90 -36.99
CA MET A 335 1.92 8.18 -36.31
C MET A 335 2.74 7.96 -35.05
N ASN A 336 4.04 8.21 -35.16
CA ASN A 336 4.89 8.54 -34.03
C ASN A 336 4.45 9.89 -33.45
N PHE A 337 4.06 9.92 -32.18
CA PHE A 337 3.97 11.16 -31.41
C PHE A 337 5.29 11.35 -30.67
N ARG A 338 5.95 12.49 -30.93
CA ARG A 338 6.98 13.07 -30.06
C ARG A 338 6.31 14.00 -29.06
#